data_AF-A0A257D8E1-F1
#
_entry.id   AF-A0A257D8E1-F1
#
_cell.length_a   1.000
_cell.length_b   1.000
_cell.length_c   1.000
_cell.angle_alpha   90.00
_cell.angle_beta   90.00
_cell.angle_gamma   90.00
#
_symmetry.space_group_name_H-M   'P 1'
#
loop_
_entity.id
_entity.type
_entity.pdbx_description
1 polymer ?
#
loop_
_entity_poly.entity_id
_entity_poly.type
_entity_poly.pdbx_seq_one_letter_code
_entity_poly.pdbx_strand_id
1 'polypeptide(L)'
;MDSWPWTDAQSGVRPWFICPIRGERVAVLYLRAGRFACRHGQRLAYAIQCDGAIGRSWRRQQKVKAMLGANWKRPKGMHRTTHERLMSIIWDCEERRDLALTERLQVFMLQYGWRG
;
A
#
# COMPACT_ATOMS: atom_id res chain seq x y z
N MET A 1 -21.98 -44.18 -4.41
CA MET A 1 -21.37 -43.04 -5.13
C MET A 1 -21.87 -41.83 -4.38
N ASP A 2 -21.11 -41.50 -3.34
CA ASP A 2 -21.64 -40.82 -2.17
C ASP A 2 -21.42 -39.33 -2.35
N SER A 3 -22.55 -38.61 -2.47
CA SER A 3 -22.65 -37.17 -2.56
C SER A 3 -22.29 -36.54 -1.21
N TRP A 4 -21.21 -35.77 -1.15
CA TRP A 4 -20.74 -35.06 0.05
C TRP A 4 -21.57 -33.77 0.33
N PRO A 5 -21.90 -33.44 1.59
CA PRO A 5 -22.97 -32.48 1.93
C PRO A 5 -22.47 -31.08 2.33
N TRP A 6 -21.59 -30.45 1.54
CA TRP A 6 -21.02 -29.13 1.91
C TRP A 6 -21.12 -28.06 0.83
N THR A 7 -22.13 -28.13 -0.05
CA THR A 7 -22.20 -27.25 -1.23
C THR A 7 -23.41 -26.33 -1.20
N ASP A 8 -23.67 -25.72 -0.04
CA ASP A 8 -24.78 -24.80 0.16
C ASP A 8 -24.41 -23.72 1.18
N ALA A 9 -23.32 -23.01 0.87
CA ALA A 9 -23.01 -21.71 1.46
C ALA A 9 -23.17 -20.59 0.42
N GLN A 10 -24.27 -20.61 -0.34
CA GLN A 10 -24.74 -19.46 -1.14
C GLN A 10 -25.72 -18.62 -0.31
N SER A 11 -25.23 -17.99 0.76
CA SER A 11 -25.83 -16.76 1.28
C SER A 11 -24.74 -15.93 1.92
N GLY A 12 -24.63 -14.66 1.50
CA GLY A 12 -23.57 -13.73 1.88
C GLY A 12 -23.64 -13.27 3.34
N VAL A 13 -23.66 -14.20 4.29
CA VAL A 13 -23.63 -13.90 5.72
C VAL A 13 -22.24 -13.38 6.06
N ARG A 14 -22.12 -12.07 6.29
CA ARG A 14 -20.88 -11.48 6.83
C ARG A 14 -20.86 -11.70 8.35
N PRO A 15 -19.98 -12.55 8.90
CA PRO A 15 -19.84 -12.67 10.34
C PRO A 15 -19.31 -11.35 10.90
N TRP A 16 -19.95 -10.89 11.98
CA TRP A 16 -19.54 -9.71 12.72
C TRP A 16 -18.90 -10.15 14.03
N PHE A 17 -17.72 -9.62 14.32
CA PHE A 17 -16.95 -9.88 15.53
C PHE A 17 -17.01 -8.68 16.49
N ILE A 18 -16.79 -8.91 17.77
CA ILE A 18 -16.63 -7.83 18.76
C ILE A 18 -15.13 -7.65 19.02
N CYS A 19 -14.64 -6.42 18.89
CA CYS A 19 -13.25 -6.09 19.13
C CYS A 19 -12.90 -6.24 20.63
N PRO A 20 -11.96 -7.12 21.04
CA PRO A 20 -11.66 -7.34 22.45
C PRO A 20 -11.07 -6.14 23.19
N ILE A 21 -10.50 -5.16 22.46
CA ILE A 21 -9.86 -3.97 23.04
C ILE A 21 -10.84 -2.79 23.16
N ARG A 22 -11.82 -2.70 22.25
CA ARG A 22 -12.71 -1.52 22.15
C ARG A 22 -14.19 -1.83 22.36
N GLY A 23 -14.59 -3.10 22.38
CA GLY A 23 -16.00 -3.50 22.46
C GLY A 23 -16.83 -3.22 21.19
N GLU A 24 -16.22 -2.67 20.14
CA GLU A 24 -16.93 -2.29 18.90
C GLU A 24 -17.19 -3.52 18.00
N ARG A 25 -18.36 -3.54 17.33
CA ARG A 25 -18.72 -4.56 16.34
C ARG A 25 -17.98 -4.29 15.02
N VAL A 26 -17.21 -5.25 14.54
CA VAL A 26 -16.33 -5.13 13.35
C VAL A 26 -16.42 -6.36 12.46
N ALA A 27 -16.23 -6.19 11.15
CA ALA A 27 -16.27 -7.30 10.19
C ALA A 27 -14.96 -8.12 10.14
N VAL A 28 -13.85 -7.58 10.65
CA VAL A 28 -12.51 -8.19 10.55
C VAL A 28 -11.73 -7.93 11.83
N LEU A 29 -11.07 -8.98 12.36
CA LEU A 29 -10.07 -8.91 13.42
C LEU A 29 -8.69 -9.22 12.84
N TYR A 30 -7.67 -8.53 13.32
CA TYR A 30 -6.28 -8.73 12.92
C TYR A 30 -5.52 -9.42 14.06
N LEU A 31 -4.76 -10.46 13.73
CA LEU A 31 -3.84 -11.12 14.66
C LEU A 31 -2.48 -10.43 14.63
N ARG A 32 -2.06 -9.87 15.77
CA ARG A 32 -0.75 -9.21 15.92
C ARG A 32 -0.26 -9.45 17.34
N ALA A 33 1.01 -9.83 17.50
CA ALA A 33 1.61 -10.16 18.80
C ALA A 33 0.76 -11.14 19.65
N GLY A 34 0.18 -12.16 19.01
CA GLY A 34 -0.64 -13.17 19.67
C GLY A 34 -2.03 -12.71 20.12
N ARG A 35 -2.48 -11.50 19.74
CA ARG A 35 -3.78 -10.95 20.14
C ARG A 35 -4.65 -10.59 18.92
N PHE A 36 -5.92 -10.94 18.98
CA PHE A 36 -6.92 -10.51 18.00
C PHE A 36 -7.50 -9.15 18.39
N ALA A 37 -7.44 -8.17 17.50
CA ALA A 37 -8.16 -6.92 17.69
C ALA A 37 -8.48 -6.22 16.37
N CYS A 38 -9.45 -5.32 16.43
CA CYS A 38 -9.85 -4.45 15.33
C CYS A 38 -8.72 -3.49 14.93
N ARG A 39 -8.80 -2.93 13.71
CA ARG A 39 -7.80 -2.00 13.17
C ARG A 39 -7.43 -0.87 14.14
N HIS A 40 -8.42 -0.28 14.81
CA HIS A 40 -8.19 0.82 15.76
C HIS A 40 -7.56 0.31 17.06
N GLY A 41 -7.94 -0.89 17.53
CA GLY A 41 -7.37 -1.52 18.71
C GLY A 41 -5.90 -1.92 18.51
N GLN A 42 -5.53 -2.28 17.27
CA GLN A 42 -4.16 -2.59 16.89
C GLN A 42 -3.37 -1.37 16.39
N ARG A 43 -3.96 -0.16 16.39
CA ARG A 43 -3.40 1.08 15.79
C ARG A 43 -2.89 0.87 14.35
N LEU A 44 -3.60 0.04 13.58
CA LEU A 44 -3.29 -0.19 12.17
C LEU A 44 -3.75 1.02 11.38
N ALA A 45 -2.81 1.80 10.87
CA ALA A 45 -3.09 2.80 9.85
C ALA A 45 -3.59 2.11 8.58
N TYR A 46 -4.66 2.64 7.98
CA TYR A 46 -5.11 2.19 6.67
C TYR A 46 -3.96 2.33 5.67
N ALA A 47 -3.57 1.23 5.00
CA ALA A 47 -2.58 1.28 3.93
C ALA A 47 -2.95 2.28 2.82
N ILE A 48 -4.25 2.53 2.65
CA ILE A 48 -4.85 3.34 1.58
C ILE A 48 -4.53 4.85 1.64
N GLN A 49 -4.22 5.44 2.80
CA GLN A 49 -3.87 6.87 2.84
C GLN A 49 -2.48 7.15 2.24
N CYS A 50 -1.51 6.26 2.47
CA CYS A 50 -0.22 6.29 1.78
C CYS A 50 -0.38 5.87 0.31
N ASP A 51 -1.25 4.90 0.03
CA ASP A 51 -1.52 4.43 -1.34
C ASP A 51 -2.09 5.53 -2.24
N GLY A 52 -2.82 6.50 -1.69
CA GLY A 52 -3.25 7.68 -2.43
C GLY A 52 -2.08 8.55 -2.91
N ALA A 53 -1.10 8.83 -2.06
CA ALA A 53 0.07 9.65 -2.40
C ALA A 53 1.07 8.88 -3.28
N ILE A 54 1.36 7.62 -2.93
CA ILE A 54 2.21 6.71 -3.70
C ILE A 54 1.58 6.38 -5.05
N GLY A 55 0.28 6.13 -5.11
CA GLY A 55 -0.46 5.91 -6.35
C GLY A 55 -0.53 7.16 -7.23
N ARG A 56 -0.55 8.37 -6.65
CA ARG A 56 -0.39 9.62 -7.41
C ARG A 56 1.03 9.79 -7.96
N SER A 57 2.06 9.47 -7.19
CA SER A 57 3.45 9.55 -7.64
C SER A 57 3.74 8.55 -8.77
N TRP A 58 3.21 7.33 -8.67
CA TRP A 58 3.27 6.34 -9.76
C TRP A 58 2.59 6.84 -11.04
N ARG A 59 1.37 7.38 -10.95
CA ARG A 59 0.67 7.92 -12.12
C ARG A 59 1.41 9.10 -12.75
N ARG A 60 2.00 9.98 -11.93
CA ARG A 60 2.83 11.10 -12.40
C ARG A 60 4.07 10.59 -13.13
N GLN A 61 4.78 9.63 -12.56
CA GLN A 61 5.96 9.03 -13.18
C GLN A 61 5.61 8.35 -14.51
N GLN A 62 4.51 7.60 -14.58
CA GLN A 62 4.09 6.93 -15.82
C GLN A 62 3.78 7.92 -16.95
N LYS A 63 3.10 9.03 -16.65
CA LYS A 63 2.87 10.11 -17.63
C LYS A 63 4.17 10.68 -18.17
N VAL A 64 5.17 10.87 -17.31
CA VAL A 64 6.49 11.38 -17.69
C VAL A 64 7.28 10.35 -18.50
N LYS A 65 7.24 9.07 -18.11
CA LYS A 65 7.85 7.97 -18.88
C LYS A 65 7.29 7.87 -20.30
N ALA A 66 5.98 8.07 -20.47
CA ALA A 66 5.33 8.04 -21.77
C ALA A 66 5.81 9.17 -22.72
N MET A 67 6.38 10.25 -22.19
CA MET A 67 6.98 11.33 -22.99
C MET A 67 8.43 11.04 -23.41
N LEU A 68 9.05 10.01 -22.82
CA LEU A 68 10.42 9.61 -23.11
C LEU A 68 10.46 8.46 -24.12
N GLY A 69 11.59 8.34 -24.81
CA GLY A 69 11.85 7.21 -25.70
C GLY A 69 12.19 5.94 -24.92
N ALA A 70 12.46 4.86 -25.67
CA ALA A 70 12.90 3.59 -25.10
C ALA A 70 14.09 3.78 -24.14
N ASN A 71 14.06 3.08 -23.00
CA ASN A 71 15.06 3.20 -21.95
C ASN A 71 15.28 4.63 -21.47
N TRP A 72 14.22 5.43 -21.38
CA TRP A 72 14.26 6.81 -20.85
C TRP A 72 15.13 7.76 -21.69
N LYS A 73 15.47 7.34 -22.91
CA LYS A 73 16.28 8.14 -23.83
C LYS A 73 15.48 9.33 -24.32
N ARG A 74 16.20 10.43 -24.54
CA ARG A 74 15.64 11.64 -25.14
C ARG A 74 15.13 11.33 -26.57
N PRO A 75 13.84 11.54 -26.87
CA PRO A 75 13.33 11.36 -28.22
C PRO A 75 13.86 12.45 -29.16
N LYS A 76 13.89 12.15 -30.47
CA LYS A 76 14.34 13.08 -31.50
C LYS A 76 13.43 14.32 -31.52
N GLY A 77 14.03 15.52 -31.47
CA GLY A 77 13.30 16.79 -31.45
C GLY A 77 12.97 17.35 -30.06
N MET A 78 13.19 16.59 -28.98
CA MET A 78 13.01 17.11 -27.61
C MET A 78 14.24 17.94 -27.17
N HIS A 79 14.02 19.13 -26.61
CA HIS A 79 15.10 19.96 -26.09
C HIS A 79 15.78 19.32 -24.87
N ARG A 80 17.10 19.51 -24.71
CA ARG A 80 17.88 18.92 -23.60
C ARG A 80 17.33 19.32 -22.24
N THR A 81 16.99 20.59 -22.05
CA THR A 81 16.45 21.07 -20.77
C THR A 81 15.08 20.46 -20.45
N THR A 82 14.26 20.15 -21.46
CA THR A 82 12.98 19.45 -21.25
C THR A 82 13.24 18.02 -20.79
N HIS A 83 14.19 17.32 -21.41
CA HIS A 83 14.58 15.97 -21.00
C HIS A 83 15.08 15.94 -19.54
N GLU A 84 15.97 16.86 -19.18
CA GLU A 84 16.50 16.99 -17.81
C GLU A 84 15.39 17.28 -16.78
N ARG A 85 14.43 18.15 -17.12
CA ARG A 85 13.26 18.41 -16.26
C ARG A 85 12.40 17.18 -16.07
N LEU A 86 12.17 16.38 -17.12
CA LEU A 86 11.40 15.13 -17.02
C LEU A 86 12.13 14.12 -16.13
N MET A 87 13.45 13.99 -16.27
CA MET A 87 14.27 13.14 -15.40
C MET A 87 14.22 13.58 -13.93
N SER A 88 14.28 14.88 -13.65
CA SER A 88 14.10 15.41 -12.30
C SER A 88 12.74 15.05 -11.71
N ILE A 89 11.65 15.16 -12.48
CA ILE A 89 10.32 14.75 -12.00
C ILE A 89 10.27 13.25 -11.67
N ILE A 90 11.00 12.43 -12.41
CA ILE A 90 11.11 10.98 -12.16
C ILE A 90 11.80 10.71 -10.82
N TRP A 91 12.97 11.34 -10.59
CA TRP A 91 13.70 11.22 -9.33
C TRP A 91 12.87 11.70 -8.14
N ASP A 92 12.20 12.84 -8.25
CA ASP A 92 11.32 13.34 -7.18
C ASP A 92 10.15 12.38 -6.88
N CYS A 93 9.70 11.62 -7.88
CA CYS A 93 8.65 10.62 -7.68
C CYS A 93 9.18 9.36 -6.99
N GLU A 94 10.42 8.97 -7.28
CA GLU A 94 11.13 7.86 -6.65
C GLU A 94 11.44 8.18 -5.19
N GLU A 95 12.08 9.32 -4.92
CA GLU A 95 12.42 9.77 -3.58
C GLU A 95 11.20 9.86 -2.67
N ARG A 96 10.07 10.42 -3.17
CA ARG A 96 8.82 10.46 -2.39
C ARG A 96 8.29 9.08 -2.00
N ARG A 97 8.51 8.06 -2.84
CA ARG A 97 8.11 6.68 -2.49
C ARG A 97 9.08 6.06 -1.51
N ASP A 98 10.38 6.27 -1.69
CA ASP A 98 11.41 5.74 -0.79
C ASP A 98 11.30 6.33 0.61
N LEU A 99 11.02 7.63 0.72
CA LEU A 99 10.72 8.29 1.99
C LEU A 99 9.45 7.73 2.64
N ALA A 100 8.37 7.57 1.88
CA ALA A 100 7.12 6.99 2.41
C ALA A 100 7.29 5.54 2.86
N LEU A 101 8.13 4.76 2.18
CA LEU A 101 8.51 3.41 2.59
C LEU A 101 9.35 3.46 3.87
N THR A 102 10.36 4.32 3.93
CA THR A 102 11.29 4.46 5.05
C THR A 102 10.57 4.91 6.32
N GLU A 103 9.72 5.93 6.26
CA GLU A 103 8.91 6.37 7.41
C GLU A 103 8.04 5.24 7.96
N ARG A 104 7.43 4.47 7.06
CA ARG A 104 6.58 3.34 7.43
C ARG A 104 7.38 2.17 8.04
N LEU A 105 8.55 1.88 7.48
CA LEU A 105 9.46 0.87 8.00
C LEU A 105 10.08 1.31 9.33
N GLN A 106 10.38 2.59 9.53
CA GLN A 106 10.93 3.12 10.78
C GLN A 106 9.91 3.00 11.92
N VAL A 107 8.63 3.33 11.68
CA VAL A 107 7.56 3.09 12.65
C VAL A 107 7.42 1.60 12.98
N PHE A 108 7.55 0.74 11.96
CA PHE A 108 7.53 -0.71 12.15
C PHE A 108 8.74 -1.21 12.94
N MET A 109 9.95 -0.73 12.64
CA MET A 109 11.20 -1.12 13.31
C MET A 109 11.24 -0.65 14.76
N LEU A 110 10.78 0.57 15.05
CA LEU A 110 10.70 1.12 16.41
C LEU A 110 9.61 0.43 17.25
N GLN A 111 8.53 -0.04 16.62
CA GLN A 111 7.42 -0.71 17.31
C GLN A 111 7.63 -2.23 17.48
N TYR A 112 8.46 -2.88 16.63
CA TYR A 112 8.66 -4.33 16.64
C TYR A 112 10.06 -4.80 17.07
N GLY A 113 10.99 -3.89 17.41
CA GLY A 113 12.24 -4.22 18.09
C GLY A 113 12.97 -5.43 17.51
N TRP A 114 13.73 -5.22 16.44
CA TRP A 114 14.60 -6.24 15.86
C TRP A 114 15.63 -6.67 16.91
N ARG A 115 15.31 -7.74 17.66
CA ARG A 115 16.30 -8.54 18.37
C ARG A 115 16.77 -9.61 17.40
N GLY A 116 18.05 -9.57 17.07
CA GLY A 116 18.78 -10.76 16.67
C GLY A 116 18.80 -11.78 17.81
#